data_AF-A0A851ED94-F1
#
_entry.id   AF-A0A851ED94-F1
#
_cell.length_a   1.000
_cell.length_b   1.000
_cell.length_c   1.000
_cell.angle_alpha   90.00
_cell.angle_beta   90.00
_cell.angle_gamma   90.00
#
_symmetry.space_group_name_H-M   'P 1'
#
loop_
_entity.id
_entity.type
_entity.pdbx_description
1 polymer ?
#
loop_
_entity_poly.entity_id
_entity_poly.type
_entity_poly.pdbx_seq_one_letter_code
_entity_poly.pdbx_strand_id
1 'polypeptide(L)'
;VVELKPGGKDIPVTSANRIAYIHLVADYRLNKQIRQHCLAFRQGLANVVNLEWLRMFDQQEIQVLTSGAQVPISLDDLKSFTNYSGGYTADHPVIKIFWRVVESFTDEEKRKLLKFVTSCSRPPLLGFK
;
A
#
# COMPACT_ATOMS: atom_id res chain seq x y z
N VAL A 1 0.87 -24.86 -21.35
CA VAL A 1 -0.04 -23.83 -21.91
C VAL A 1 -1.39 -24.03 -21.25
N VAL A 2 -2.00 -22.98 -20.69
CA VAL A 2 -3.36 -23.05 -20.11
C VAL A 2 -4.34 -22.44 -21.09
N GLU A 3 -5.39 -23.19 -21.43
CA GLU A 3 -6.46 -22.66 -22.28
C GLU A 3 -7.35 -21.70 -21.49
N LEU A 4 -7.63 -20.54 -22.09
CA LEU A 4 -8.47 -19.51 -21.48
C LEU A 4 -9.97 -19.87 -21.45
N LYS A 5 -10.38 -20.73 -22.39
CA LYS A 5 -11.71 -21.34 -22.50
C LYS A 5 -11.56 -22.72 -23.14
N PRO A 6 -12.53 -23.63 -22.99
CA PRO A 6 -12.45 -24.96 -23.61
C PRO A 6 -12.22 -24.91 -25.11
N GLY A 7 -11.22 -25.64 -25.61
CA GLY A 7 -10.83 -25.65 -27.03
C GLY A 7 -10.18 -24.35 -27.49
N GLY A 8 -9.74 -23.51 -26.55
CA GLY A 8 -9.23 -22.18 -26.83
C GLY A 8 -7.93 -22.17 -27.65
N LYS A 9 -7.15 -23.26 -27.60
CA LYS A 9 -5.91 -23.40 -28.38
C LYS A 9 -6.15 -23.38 -29.89
N ASP A 10 -7.33 -23.81 -30.34
CA ASP A 10 -7.69 -23.97 -31.75
C ASP A 10 -8.47 -22.75 -32.29
N ILE A 11 -8.67 -21.72 -31.45
CA ILE A 11 -9.45 -20.53 -31.81
C ILE A 11 -8.49 -19.34 -31.98
N PRO A 12 -8.24 -18.88 -33.22
CA PRO A 12 -7.37 -17.74 -33.44
C PRO A 12 -8.00 -16.46 -32.88
N VAL A 13 -7.16 -15.58 -32.36
CA VAL A 13 -7.60 -14.24 -31.96
C VAL A 13 -7.77 -13.39 -33.21
N THR A 14 -8.95 -12.79 -33.37
CA THR A 14 -9.35 -11.94 -34.49
C THR A 14 -9.86 -10.60 -33.98
N SER A 15 -10.01 -9.61 -34.86
CA SER A 15 -10.59 -8.32 -34.51
C SER A 15 -11.98 -8.43 -33.86
N ALA A 16 -12.76 -9.45 -34.24
CA ALA A 16 -14.10 -9.70 -33.71
C ALA A 16 -14.08 -10.27 -32.28
N ASN A 17 -13.06 -11.07 -31.91
CA ASN A 17 -13.01 -11.74 -30.60
C ASN A 17 -11.96 -11.17 -29.64
N ARG A 18 -11.19 -10.14 -30.05
CA ARG A 18 -10.10 -9.56 -29.25
C ARG A 18 -10.51 -9.11 -27.84
N ILE A 19 -11.71 -8.52 -27.70
CA ILE A 19 -12.18 -8.01 -26.41
C ILE A 19 -12.47 -9.17 -25.45
N ALA A 20 -13.13 -10.23 -25.94
CA ALA A 20 -13.36 -11.43 -25.16
C ALA A 20 -12.04 -12.10 -24.74
N TYR A 21 -11.06 -12.15 -25.65
CA TYR A 21 -9.72 -12.63 -25.34
C TYR A 21 -9.06 -11.80 -24.21
N ILE A 22 -9.10 -10.47 -24.29
CA ILE A 22 -8.56 -9.57 -23.24
C ILE A 22 -9.21 -9.86 -21.89
N HIS A 23 -10.55 -9.97 -21.82
CA HIS A 23 -11.24 -10.30 -20.58
C HIS A 23 -10.81 -11.66 -20.01
N LEU A 24 -10.68 -12.68 -20.85
CA LEU A 24 -10.25 -14.00 -20.40
C LEU A 24 -8.81 -14.00 -19.90
N VAL A 25 -7.91 -13.24 -20.54
CA VAL A 25 -6.53 -13.08 -20.07
C VAL A 25 -6.52 -12.36 -18.72
N ALA A 26 -7.29 -11.28 -18.57
CA ALA A 26 -7.38 -10.54 -17.32
C ALA A 26 -7.92 -11.42 -16.17
N ASP A 27 -9.01 -12.15 -16.42
CA ASP A 27 -9.57 -13.11 -15.45
C ASP A 27 -8.57 -14.21 -15.07
N TYR A 28 -7.84 -14.75 -16.05
CA TYR A 28 -6.82 -15.75 -15.77
C TYR A 28 -5.71 -15.18 -14.88
N ARG A 29 -5.15 -14.02 -15.24
CA ARG A 29 -4.02 -13.41 -14.53
C ARG A 29 -4.39 -12.88 -13.15
N LEU A 30 -5.56 -12.25 -13.01
CA LEU A 30 -5.94 -11.51 -11.81
C LEU A 30 -6.83 -12.31 -10.87
N ASN A 31 -7.59 -13.31 -11.36
CA ASN A 31 -8.48 -14.10 -10.52
C ASN A 31 -8.04 -15.55 -10.40
N LYS A 32 -7.84 -16.26 -11.52
CA LYS A 32 -7.62 -17.72 -11.50
C LYS A 32 -6.22 -18.10 -11.04
N GLN A 33 -5.19 -17.48 -11.61
CA GLN A 33 -3.79 -17.83 -11.36
C GLN A 33 -3.40 -17.65 -9.89
N ILE A 34 -3.93 -16.62 -9.23
CA ILE A 34 -3.62 -16.28 -7.83
C ILE A 34 -4.72 -16.67 -6.84
N ARG A 35 -5.75 -17.41 -7.28
CA ARG A 35 -6.97 -17.68 -6.50
C ARG A 35 -6.69 -18.24 -5.11
N GLN A 36 -5.80 -19.22 -5.00
CA GLN A 36 -5.50 -19.87 -3.73
C GLN A 36 -4.85 -18.89 -2.74
N HIS A 37 -3.93 -18.04 -3.22
CA HIS A 37 -3.30 -17.00 -2.41
C HIS A 37 -4.31 -15.95 -1.95
N CYS A 38 -5.20 -15.49 -2.84
CA CYS A 38 -6.25 -14.54 -2.50
C CYS A 38 -7.25 -15.10 -1.48
N LEU A 39 -7.63 -16.37 -1.60
CA LEU A 39 -8.53 -17.02 -0.63
C LEU A 39 -7.88 -17.15 0.74
N ALA A 40 -6.62 -17.57 0.81
CA ALA A 40 -5.87 -17.66 2.07
C ALA A 40 -5.70 -16.29 2.72
N PHE A 41 -5.32 -15.26 1.95
CA PHE A 41 -5.24 -13.88 2.44
C PHE A 41 -6.59 -13.38 2.97
N ARG A 42 -7.68 -13.60 2.22
CA ARG A 42 -9.03 -13.21 2.63
C ARG A 42 -9.45 -13.90 3.93
N GLN A 43 -9.11 -15.17 4.11
CA GLN A 43 -9.39 -15.91 5.33
C GLN A 43 -8.62 -15.35 6.53
N GLY A 44 -7.33 -15.05 6.35
CA GLY A 44 -6.53 -14.40 7.40
C GLY A 44 -7.07 -13.03 7.77
N LEU A 45 -7.44 -12.21 6.77
CA LEU A 45 -8.02 -10.89 6.98
C LEU A 45 -9.35 -10.95 7.74
N ALA A 46 -10.20 -11.93 7.42
CA ALA A 46 -11.48 -12.14 8.10
C ALA A 46 -11.35 -12.49 9.59
N ASN A 47 -10.19 -13.00 10.02
CA ASN A 47 -9.91 -13.29 11.43
C ASN A 47 -9.52 -12.03 12.23
N VAL A 48 -9.19 -10.93 11.54
CA VAL A 48 -8.74 -9.66 12.16
C VAL A 48 -9.82 -8.59 12.07
N VAL A 49 -10.54 -8.51 10.94
CA VAL A 49 -11.58 -7.49 10.68
C VAL A 49 -12.81 -8.10 10.02
N ASN A 50 -13.99 -7.56 10.31
CA ASN A 50 -15.21 -7.95 9.62
C ASN A 50 -15.18 -7.45 8.16
N LEU A 51 -15.21 -8.40 7.21
CA LEU A 51 -15.12 -8.08 5.78
C LEU A 51 -16.29 -7.23 5.27
N GLU A 52 -17.45 -7.24 5.94
CA GLU A 52 -18.57 -6.36 5.56
C GLU A 52 -18.24 -4.88 5.77
N TRP A 53 -17.38 -4.54 6.74
CA TRP A 53 -16.94 -3.15 6.91
C TRP A 53 -16.05 -2.69 5.76
N LEU A 54 -15.27 -3.61 5.18
CA LEU A 54 -14.40 -3.28 4.05
C LEU A 54 -15.18 -3.00 2.76
N ARG A 55 -16.43 -3.47 2.65
CA ARG A 55 -17.29 -3.21 1.47
C ARG A 55 -17.75 -1.76 1.35
N MET A 56 -17.62 -0.97 2.41
CA MET A 56 -17.93 0.46 2.39
C MET A 56 -16.88 1.28 1.64
N PHE A 57 -15.70 0.70 1.39
CA PHE A 57 -14.56 1.38 0.80
C PHE A 57 -14.30 0.88 -0.62
N ASP A 58 -13.85 1.80 -1.48
CA ASP A 58 -13.28 1.44 -2.78
C ASP A 58 -11.81 0.98 -2.67
N GLN A 59 -11.20 0.63 -3.81
CA GLN A 59 -9.83 0.12 -3.83
C GLN A 59 -8.77 1.16 -3.41
N GLN A 60 -9.01 2.45 -3.69
CA GLN A 60 -8.11 3.53 -3.32
C GLN A 60 -8.21 3.82 -1.82
N GLU A 61 -9.43 3.81 -1.28
CA GLU A 61 -9.68 4.03 0.13
C GLU A 61 -9.08 2.91 1.00
N ILE A 62 -9.23 1.63 0.60
CA ILE A 62 -8.56 0.51 1.27
C ILE A 62 -7.03 0.67 1.23
N GLN A 63 -6.49 1.13 0.10
CA GLN A 63 -5.05 1.40 0.00
C GLN A 63 -4.62 2.52 0.95
N VAL A 64 -5.41 3.60 1.08
CA VAL A 64 -5.12 4.70 2.00
C VAL A 64 -5.21 4.24 3.46
N LEU A 65 -6.21 3.44 3.81
CA LEU A 65 -6.37 2.88 5.15
C LEU A 65 -5.19 1.99 5.57
N THR A 66 -4.70 1.16 4.65
CA THR A 66 -3.62 0.20 4.94
C THR A 66 -2.23 0.79 4.79
N SER A 67 -2.03 1.68 3.81
CA SER A 67 -0.71 2.15 3.38
C SER A 67 -0.48 3.63 3.69
N GLY A 68 -1.42 4.33 4.34
CA GLY A 68 -1.34 5.76 4.63
C GLY A 68 -1.73 6.66 3.45
N ALA A 69 -1.82 7.96 3.73
CA ALA A 69 -2.33 8.96 2.80
C ALA A 69 -1.29 9.33 1.72
N GLN A 70 -1.76 9.54 0.48
CA GLN A 70 -0.93 10.02 -0.63
C GLN A 70 -0.73 11.53 -0.55
N VAL A 71 -0.21 12.01 0.58
CA VAL A 71 0.09 13.43 0.84
C VAL A 71 1.56 13.59 1.22
N PRO A 72 2.12 14.81 1.12
CA PRO A 72 3.46 15.10 1.63
C PRO A 72 3.57 14.86 3.14
N ILE A 73 4.75 14.49 3.61
CA ILE A 73 5.00 14.31 5.05
C ILE A 73 5.14 15.69 5.70
N SER A 74 4.26 16.00 6.65
CA SER A 74 4.42 17.16 7.52
C SER A 74 5.49 16.89 8.57
N LEU A 75 6.64 17.54 8.46
CA LEU A 75 7.72 17.40 9.43
C LEU A 75 7.36 18.04 10.78
N ASP A 76 6.59 19.13 10.77
CA ASP A 76 6.18 19.78 12.01
C ASP A 76 5.23 18.91 12.82
N ASP A 77 4.32 18.21 12.14
CA ASP A 77 3.44 17.21 12.75
C ASP A 77 4.26 16.03 13.30
N LEU A 78 5.15 15.46 12.48
CA LEU A 78 6.00 14.35 12.89
C LEU A 78 6.86 14.70 14.11
N LYS A 79 7.46 15.91 14.15
CA LYS A 79 8.24 16.40 15.30
C LYS A 79 7.40 16.55 16.55
N SER A 80 6.21 17.13 16.42
CA SER A 80 5.30 17.42 17.54
C SER A 80 4.83 16.15 18.23
N PHE A 81 4.73 15.05 17.48
CA PHE A 81 4.32 13.73 17.98
C PHE A 81 5.46 12.71 18.10
N THR A 82 6.72 13.16 18.08
CA THR A 82 7.87 12.28 18.34
C THR A 82 8.17 12.20 19.85
N ASN A 83 8.13 10.99 20.40
CA ASN A 83 8.58 10.71 21.76
C ASN A 83 10.08 10.40 21.79
N TYR A 84 10.81 11.08 22.67
CA TYR A 84 12.24 10.85 22.90
C TYR A 84 12.45 9.98 24.13
N SER A 85 13.42 9.06 24.07
CA SER A 85 13.75 8.15 25.18
C SER A 85 15.27 7.92 25.24
N GLY A 86 15.75 7.17 26.23
CA GLY A 86 17.19 6.86 26.36
C GLY A 86 18.07 8.06 26.71
N GLY A 87 17.52 9.06 27.39
CA GLY A 87 18.24 10.30 27.76
C GLY A 87 18.15 11.42 26.72
N TYR A 88 17.52 11.18 25.57
CA TYR A 88 17.24 12.23 24.60
C TYR A 88 15.98 13.03 24.96
N THR A 89 16.01 14.32 24.63
CA THR A 89 14.88 15.24 24.69
C THR A 89 14.83 16.08 23.43
N ALA A 90 13.73 16.78 23.18
CA ALA A 90 13.59 17.69 22.03
C ALA A 90 14.73 18.74 21.97
N ASP A 91 15.26 19.14 23.12
CA ASP A 91 16.33 20.14 23.21
C ASP A 91 17.74 19.59 23.04
N HIS A 92 17.90 18.27 23.04
CA HIS A 92 19.20 17.62 22.97
C HIS A 92 19.93 17.98 21.65
N PRO A 93 21.23 18.31 21.65
CA PRO A 93 21.94 18.75 20.44
C PRO A 93 21.84 17.79 19.26
N VAL A 94 21.93 16.48 19.52
CA VAL A 94 21.77 15.43 18.50
C VAL A 94 20.38 15.43 17.87
N ILE A 95 19.32 15.66 18.65
CA ILE A 95 17.94 15.71 18.14
C ILE A 95 17.74 16.95 17.26
N LYS A 96 18.30 18.10 17.67
CA LYS A 96 18.30 19.32 16.84
C LYS A 96 19.04 19.13 15.52
N ILE A 97 20.20 18.45 15.54
CA ILE A 97 20.95 18.11 14.33
C ILE A 97 20.16 17.15 13.45
N PHE A 98 19.57 16.10 14.03
CA PHE A 98 18.73 15.14 13.30
C PHE A 98 17.63 15.87 12.52
N TRP A 99 16.85 16.71 13.20
CA TRP A 99 15.77 17.44 12.54
C TRP A 99 16.26 18.44 11.50
N ARG A 100 17.38 19.13 11.74
CA ARG A 100 17.99 20.02 10.74
C ARG A 100 18.39 19.27 9.47
N VAL A 101 18.89 18.04 9.60
CA VAL A 101 19.21 17.19 8.44
C VAL A 101 17.94 16.75 7.74
N VAL A 102 16.93 16.28 8.48
CA VAL A 102 15.65 15.82 7.91
C VAL A 102 14.87 16.94 7.23
N GLU A 103 14.99 18.19 7.70
CA GLU A 103 14.43 19.37 7.03
C GLU A 103 15.01 19.58 5.63
N SER A 104 16.29 19.24 5.43
CA SER A 104 16.97 19.36 4.14
C SER A 104 16.64 18.24 3.15
N PHE A 105 15.95 17.19 3.59
CA PHE A 105 15.56 16.07 2.73
C PHE A 105 14.52 16.47 1.68
N THR A 106 14.62 15.83 0.51
CA THR A 106 13.55 15.78 -0.48
C THR A 106 12.34 14.99 0.04
N ASP A 107 11.17 15.10 -0.60
CA ASP A 107 9.98 14.30 -0.22
C ASP A 107 10.27 12.79 -0.28
N GLU A 108 11.01 12.34 -1.30
CA GLU A 108 11.40 10.95 -1.47
C GLU A 108 12.31 10.46 -0.33
N GLU A 109 13.27 11.27 0.12
CA GLU A 109 14.13 10.94 1.25
C GLU A 109 13.37 10.90 2.58
N LYS A 110 12.40 11.80 2.78
CA LYS A 110 11.49 11.76 3.94
C LYS A 110 10.66 10.48 3.94
N ARG A 111 10.16 10.04 2.78
CA ARG A 111 9.43 8.76 2.62
C ARG A 111 10.30 7.56 2.91
N LYS A 112 11.58 7.58 2.49
CA LYS A 112 12.55 6.53 2.81
C LYS A 112 12.85 6.46 4.31
N LEU A 113 13.04 7.61 4.97
CA LEU A 113 13.21 7.68 6.41
C LEU A 113 11.97 7.11 7.13
N LEU A 114 10.77 7.55 6.74
CA LEU A 114 9.53 7.08 7.36
C LEU A 114 9.35 5.57 7.18
N LYS A 115 9.66 5.04 5.99
CA LYS A 115 9.62 3.60 5.70
C LYS A 115 10.67 2.84 6.51
N PHE A 116 11.84 3.41 6.70
CA PHE A 116 12.89 2.78 7.50
C PHE A 116 12.45 2.59 8.96
N VAL A 117 11.76 3.57 9.55
CA VAL A 117 11.35 3.52 10.96
C VAL A 117 9.99 2.87 11.20
N THR A 118 9.03 2.99 10.27
CA THR A 118 7.65 2.49 10.45
C THR A 118 7.26 1.34 9.50
N SER A 119 8.12 0.96 8.56
CA SER A 119 7.79 0.10 7.41
C SER A 119 6.75 0.70 6.44
N CYS A 120 6.29 1.93 6.65
CA CYS A 120 5.35 2.64 5.78
C CYS A 120 5.98 3.90 5.17
N SER A 121 5.82 4.12 3.86
CA SER A 121 6.36 5.30 3.17
C SER A 121 5.39 6.49 3.11
N ARG A 122 4.25 6.40 3.79
CA ARG A 122 3.21 7.43 3.78
C ARG A 122 2.79 7.77 5.22
N PRO A 123 2.45 9.04 5.49
CA PRO A 123 1.95 9.42 6.80
C PRO A 123 0.57 8.77 7.05
N PRO A 124 0.19 8.57 8.32
CA PRO A 124 -1.17 8.15 8.66
C PRO A 124 -2.19 9.18 8.17
N LEU A 125 -3.41 8.73 7.90
CA LEU A 125 -4.47 9.58 7.33
C LEU A 125 -4.78 10.82 8.18
N LEU A 126 -4.67 10.71 9.51
CA LEU A 126 -5.00 11.76 10.46
C LEU A 126 -3.76 12.49 11.03
N GLY A 127 -2.59 12.31 10.42
CA GLY A 127 -1.32 12.78 10.97
C GLY A 127 -0.71 11.82 11.99
N PHE A 128 0.39 12.22 12.62
CA PHE A 128 1.20 11.38 13.52
C PHE A 128 0.72 11.33 14.98
N LYS A 129 -0.48 11.85 15.26
CA LYS A 129 -1.08 11.90 16.60
C LYS A 129 -1.50 10.53 17.15
#